data_AF-A0A0L0ULZ7-F1
#
_entry.id   AF-A0A0L0ULZ7-F1
#
_cell.length_a   1.000
_cell.length_b   1.000
_cell.length_c   1.000
_cell.angle_alpha   90.00
_cell.angle_beta   90.00
_cell.angle_gamma   90.00
#
_symmetry.space_group_name_H-M   'P 1'
#
loop_
_entity.id
_entity.type
_entity.pdbx_description
1 polymer ?
#
loop_
_entity_poly.entity_id
_entity_poly.type
_entity_poly.pdbx_seq_one_letter_code
_entity_poly.pdbx_strand_id
1 'polypeptide(L)'
;MVDGTTVDLRKPEAIEYIGDLMQGNIDTYDKFFFTYWYVLSHMYFADVEYTDFEVYPNVMLNFETMMRDPMFYMFYKKIADVFYRFKYHLDSYTHEELFFPGVEIKSVKVDELATYFDLVDFDVTNLLNDKMVFDDSTFVWDKSLFARQMRLNHKPFTFDFFVESDKAQKVVIRTFLGPKYDEFGRLISLSENRENFFELDEF
;
A
#
# COMPACT_ATOMS: atom_id res chain seq x y z
N MET A 1 17.85 14.84 18.87
CA MET A 1 17.34 13.70 19.67
C MET A 1 17.86 13.85 21.11
N VAL A 2 17.23 13.23 22.11
CA VAL A 2 17.56 13.43 23.56
C VAL A 2 19.01 13.01 23.90
N ASP A 3 19.58 12.14 23.09
CA ASP A 3 20.96 11.66 23.11
C ASP A 3 21.94 12.53 22.29
N GLY A 4 21.46 13.57 21.60
CA GLY A 4 22.28 14.45 20.75
C GLY A 4 22.67 13.86 19.40
N THR A 5 22.09 12.74 18.98
CA THR A 5 22.34 12.16 17.66
C THR A 5 21.78 13.06 16.54
N THR A 6 22.57 13.22 15.48
CA THR A 6 22.22 13.97 14.29
C THR A 6 21.89 13.01 13.15
N VAL A 7 20.73 13.19 12.54
CA VAL A 7 20.31 12.40 11.37
C VAL A 7 20.48 13.26 10.13
N ASP A 8 21.18 12.71 9.14
CA ASP A 8 21.34 13.34 7.84
C ASP A 8 20.20 12.89 6.91
N LEU A 9 19.24 13.79 6.69
CA LEU A 9 18.07 13.55 5.83
C LEU A 9 18.41 13.53 4.33
N ARG A 10 19.69 13.62 3.94
CA ARG A 10 20.13 13.44 2.55
C ARG A 10 20.59 12.03 2.23
N LYS A 11 20.58 11.15 3.23
CA LYS A 11 20.98 9.76 3.05
C LYS A 11 19.76 8.84 2.93
N PRO A 12 19.80 7.79 2.09
CA PRO A 12 18.67 6.89 1.90
C PRO A 12 18.18 6.23 3.19
N GLU A 13 19.08 5.95 4.14
CA GLU A 13 18.76 5.31 5.42
C GLU A 13 17.84 6.16 6.30
N ALA A 14 17.75 7.47 6.03
CA ALA A 14 16.85 8.36 6.75
C ALA A 14 15.36 8.14 6.42
N ILE A 15 15.05 7.26 5.46
CA ILE A 15 13.67 6.88 5.15
C ILE A 15 12.97 6.24 6.36
N GLU A 16 13.67 5.44 7.15
CA GLU A 16 13.13 4.80 8.35
C GLU A 16 12.70 5.86 9.37
N TYR A 17 13.56 6.85 9.62
CA TYR A 17 13.27 7.94 10.55
C TYR A 17 12.06 8.77 10.13
N ILE A 18 11.90 9.02 8.82
CA ILE A 18 10.73 9.73 8.30
C ILE A 18 9.50 8.83 8.40
N GLY A 19 9.64 7.53 8.13
CA GLY A 19 8.60 6.53 8.33
C GLY A 19 8.07 6.53 9.76
N ASP A 20 8.96 6.41 10.73
CA ASP A 20 8.65 6.39 12.16
C ASP A 20 7.97 7.69 12.61
N LEU A 21 8.42 8.82 12.09
CA LEU A 21 7.85 10.14 12.38
C LEU A 21 6.43 10.27 11.82
N MET A 22 6.24 9.87 10.56
CA MET A 22 4.96 9.96 9.87
C MET A 22 3.97 8.89 10.34
N GLN A 23 4.43 7.75 10.85
CA GLN A 23 3.50 6.79 11.46
C GLN A 23 3.19 7.14 12.92
N GLY A 24 4.14 7.75 13.63
CA GLY A 24 4.03 7.93 15.07
C GLY A 24 4.18 6.62 15.84
N ASN A 25 4.97 5.68 15.32
CA ASN A 25 5.14 4.36 15.91
C ASN A 25 6.01 4.38 17.20
N ILE A 26 6.26 3.20 17.77
CA ILE A 26 7.04 3.06 19.02
C ILE A 26 8.51 3.46 18.87
N ASP A 27 9.02 3.39 17.64
CA ASP A 27 10.41 3.66 17.28
C ASP A 27 10.65 5.16 17.01
N THR A 28 9.59 5.95 16.94
CA THR A 28 9.69 7.41 16.88
C THR A 28 10.47 7.97 18.07
N TYR A 29 11.40 8.89 17.79
CA TYR A 29 12.29 9.46 18.80
C TYR A 29 11.56 10.38 19.78
N ASP A 30 10.74 11.30 19.27
CA ASP A 30 9.94 12.20 20.10
C ASP A 30 8.54 11.60 20.29
N LYS A 31 8.45 10.79 21.34
CA LYS A 31 7.23 10.09 21.73
C LYS A 31 6.17 11.01 22.31
N PHE A 32 6.53 12.25 22.68
CA PHE A 32 5.57 13.15 23.31
C PHE A 32 4.63 13.74 22.25
N PHE A 33 5.17 14.18 21.12
CA PHE A 33 4.38 14.81 20.06
C PHE A 33 3.98 13.84 18.94
N PHE A 34 4.93 13.05 18.43
CA PHE A 34 4.71 12.28 17.21
C PHE A 34 3.96 10.97 17.43
N THR A 35 3.95 10.41 18.65
CA THR A 35 3.18 9.19 18.89
C THR A 35 1.67 9.38 18.70
N TYR A 36 1.15 10.58 18.98
CA TYR A 36 -0.30 10.81 18.98
C TYR A 36 -0.81 11.45 17.70
N TRP A 37 0.05 12.02 16.85
CA TRP A 37 -0.41 12.83 15.72
C TRP A 37 -1.32 12.03 14.77
N TYR A 38 -0.97 10.76 14.50
CA TYR A 38 -1.73 9.86 13.63
C TYR A 38 -3.14 9.62 14.17
N VAL A 39 -3.27 9.28 15.46
CA VAL A 39 -4.55 9.02 16.12
C VAL A 39 -5.36 10.32 16.21
N LEU A 40 -4.73 11.42 16.64
CA LEU A 40 -5.36 12.74 16.72
C LEU A 40 -5.89 13.23 15.37
N SER A 41 -5.22 12.90 14.26
CA SER A 41 -5.71 13.23 12.91
C SER A 41 -7.01 12.50 12.58
N HIS A 42 -7.09 11.20 12.88
CA HIS A 42 -8.31 10.41 12.65
C HIS A 42 -9.44 10.83 13.59
N MET A 43 -9.13 11.16 14.85
CA MET A 43 -10.08 11.74 15.80
C MET A 43 -10.64 13.07 15.31
N TYR A 44 -9.78 13.94 14.76
CA TYR A 44 -10.21 15.20 14.16
C TYR A 44 -11.14 14.99 12.97
N PHE A 45 -10.83 14.05 12.06
CA PHE A 45 -11.72 13.74 10.92
C PHE A 45 -13.04 13.12 11.35
N ALA A 46 -13.04 12.42 12.47
CA ALA A 46 -14.21 11.76 13.01
C ALA A 46 -15.04 12.65 13.97
N ASP A 47 -14.57 13.86 14.28
CA ASP A 47 -15.15 14.77 15.28
C ASP A 47 -15.27 14.10 16.67
N VAL A 48 -14.16 13.52 17.13
CA VAL A 48 -14.06 12.78 18.39
C VAL A 48 -13.01 13.40 19.30
N GLU A 49 -13.35 13.64 20.55
CA GLU A 49 -12.41 14.14 21.56
C GLU A 49 -11.76 13.01 22.37
N TYR A 50 -10.59 13.28 22.95
CA TYR A 50 -9.87 12.28 23.75
C TYR A 50 -10.63 11.86 25.01
N THR A 51 -11.52 12.71 25.50
CA THR A 51 -12.32 12.48 26.70
C THR A 51 -13.64 11.77 26.42
N ASP A 52 -13.98 11.53 25.15
CA ASP A 52 -15.25 10.93 24.79
C ASP A 52 -15.29 9.46 25.18
N PHE A 53 -16.23 9.12 26.06
CA PHE A 53 -16.50 7.73 26.42
C PHE A 53 -17.47 7.06 25.44
N GLU A 54 -18.38 7.84 24.86
CA GLU A 54 -19.32 7.41 23.84
C GLU A 54 -19.01 8.16 22.54
N VAL A 55 -18.64 7.40 21.51
CA VAL A 55 -18.19 7.96 20.23
C VAL A 55 -19.20 7.59 19.15
N TYR A 56 -19.62 8.58 18.36
CA TYR A 56 -20.45 8.31 17.18
C TYR A 56 -19.63 7.53 16.14
N PRO A 57 -20.16 6.42 15.58
CA PRO A 57 -19.42 5.65 14.60
C PRO A 57 -19.07 6.49 13.36
N ASN A 58 -17.79 6.52 13.03
CA ASN A 58 -17.29 7.19 11.83
C ASN A 58 -16.38 6.23 11.04
N VAL A 59 -16.44 6.34 9.70
CA VAL A 59 -15.67 5.48 8.79
C VAL A 59 -14.16 5.59 8.99
N MET A 60 -13.66 6.74 9.46
CA MET A 60 -12.23 7.00 9.68
C MET A 60 -11.70 6.41 11.00
N LEU A 61 -12.54 5.90 11.89
CA LEU A 61 -12.11 5.36 13.17
C LEU A 61 -11.67 3.89 13.11
N ASN A 62 -12.04 3.16 12.05
CA ASN A 62 -11.74 1.73 11.90
C ASN A 62 -11.00 1.47 10.59
N PHE A 63 -9.97 0.60 10.64
CA PHE A 63 -9.17 0.21 9.48
C PHE A 63 -9.99 -0.48 8.39
N GLU A 64 -11.01 -1.22 8.80
CA GLU A 64 -11.92 -1.97 7.93
C GLU A 64 -12.85 -1.05 7.12
N THR A 65 -13.03 0.21 7.56
CA THR A 65 -13.97 1.16 6.94
C THR A 65 -13.33 2.40 6.34
N MET A 66 -12.14 2.80 6.77
CA MET A 66 -11.52 4.08 6.36
C MET A 66 -11.34 4.22 4.84
N MET A 67 -10.96 3.13 4.15
CA MET A 67 -10.77 3.13 2.69
C MET A 67 -12.07 3.33 1.90
N ARG A 68 -13.23 3.34 2.55
CA ARG A 68 -14.53 3.59 1.90
C ARG A 68 -14.77 5.08 1.64
N ASP A 69 -14.06 5.97 2.32
CA ASP A 69 -14.18 7.41 2.15
C ASP A 69 -13.05 7.96 1.25
N PRO A 70 -13.35 8.74 0.19
CA PRO A 70 -12.32 9.41 -0.61
C PRO A 70 -11.32 10.26 0.20
N MET A 71 -11.73 10.79 1.36
CA MET A 71 -10.87 11.55 2.26
C MET A 71 -9.65 10.77 2.73
N PHE A 72 -9.78 9.46 2.92
CA PHE A 72 -8.66 8.57 3.21
C PHE A 72 -7.55 8.75 2.16
N TYR A 73 -7.86 8.58 0.88
CA TYR A 73 -6.86 8.68 -0.19
C TYR A 73 -6.27 10.08 -0.29
N MET A 74 -7.05 11.13 -0.06
CA MET A 74 -6.54 12.51 -0.05
C MET A 74 -5.56 12.75 1.10
N PHE A 75 -5.88 12.28 2.30
CA PHE A 75 -5.03 12.42 3.48
C PHE A 75 -3.73 11.62 3.35
N TYR A 76 -3.81 10.34 2.99
CA TYR A 76 -2.62 9.50 2.83
C TYR A 76 -1.77 9.90 1.63
N LYS A 77 -2.35 10.50 0.58
CA LYS A 77 -1.56 11.13 -0.49
C LYS A 77 -0.69 12.27 0.04
N LYS A 78 -1.20 13.08 1.00
CA LYS A 78 -0.37 14.13 1.65
C LYS A 78 0.76 13.56 2.48
N ILE A 79 0.56 12.41 3.10
CA ILE A 79 1.62 11.69 3.80
C ILE A 79 2.66 11.17 2.79
N ALA A 80 2.21 10.54 1.70
CA ALA A 80 3.09 10.07 0.62
C ALA A 80 3.92 11.21 -0.01
N ASP A 81 3.32 12.40 -0.20
CA ASP A 81 4.02 13.60 -0.69
C ASP A 81 5.26 13.95 0.16
N VAL A 82 5.25 13.66 1.48
CA VAL A 82 6.41 13.88 2.36
C VAL A 82 7.55 12.93 1.99
N PHE A 83 7.26 11.65 1.77
CA PHE A 83 8.25 10.67 1.35
C PHE A 83 8.82 10.99 -0.02
N TYR A 84 7.98 11.44 -0.96
CA TYR A 84 8.44 11.83 -2.29
C TYR A 84 9.32 13.08 -2.25
N ARG A 85 8.96 14.08 -1.42
CA ARG A 85 9.82 15.24 -1.17
C ARG A 85 11.16 14.83 -0.59
N PHE A 86 11.19 13.89 0.35
CA PHE A 86 12.45 13.34 0.86
C PHE A 86 13.25 12.66 -0.24
N LYS A 87 12.63 11.76 -1.03
CA LYS A 87 13.29 11.07 -2.15
C LYS A 87 13.84 12.04 -3.20
N TYR A 88 13.23 13.21 -3.40
CA TYR A 88 13.74 14.26 -4.30
C TYR A 88 15.09 14.84 -3.84
N HIS A 89 15.42 14.77 -2.55
CA HIS A 89 16.71 15.22 -2.02
C HIS A 89 17.79 14.14 -2.05
N LEU A 90 17.43 12.90 -2.39
CA LEU A 90 18.40 11.83 -2.58
C LEU A 90 19.01 11.92 -3.99
N ASP A 91 20.25 11.47 -4.10
CA ASP A 91 20.90 11.38 -5.40
C ASP A 91 20.17 10.37 -6.29
N SER A 92 19.98 10.73 -7.56
CA SER A 92 19.39 9.82 -8.54
C SER A 92 20.36 8.69 -8.85
N TYR A 93 19.83 7.48 -9.07
CA TYR A 93 20.63 6.36 -9.52
C TYR A 93 21.43 6.71 -10.78
N THR A 94 22.71 6.41 -10.73
CA THR A 94 23.63 6.54 -11.86
C THR A 94 23.39 5.43 -12.88
N HIS A 95 23.88 5.65 -14.10
CA HIS A 95 23.82 4.62 -15.13
C HIS A 95 24.54 3.34 -14.66
N GLU A 96 25.67 3.46 -13.97
CA GLU A 96 26.46 2.31 -13.51
C GLU A 96 25.73 1.47 -12.45
N GLU A 97 24.90 2.09 -11.61
CA GLU A 97 24.08 1.38 -10.60
C GLU A 97 22.90 0.65 -11.21
N LEU A 98 22.33 1.17 -12.31
CA LEU A 98 21.20 0.55 -13.01
C LEU A 98 21.64 -0.41 -14.12
N PHE A 99 22.84 -0.21 -14.66
CA PHE A 99 23.37 -1.00 -15.75
C PHE A 99 23.79 -2.37 -15.25
N PHE A 100 23.25 -3.41 -15.86
CA PHE A 100 23.62 -4.78 -15.55
C PHE A 100 24.43 -5.41 -16.69
N PRO A 101 25.76 -5.52 -16.57
CA PRO A 101 26.61 -5.91 -17.70
C PRO A 101 26.36 -7.33 -18.20
N GLY A 102 26.23 -7.46 -19.53
CA GLY A 102 26.09 -8.76 -20.20
C GLY A 102 24.74 -9.44 -19.97
N VAL A 103 23.70 -8.67 -19.62
CA VAL A 103 22.30 -9.11 -19.60
C VAL A 103 21.48 -8.10 -20.40
N GLU A 104 20.70 -8.57 -21.36
CA GLU A 104 19.82 -7.72 -22.16
C GLU A 104 18.44 -8.37 -22.35
N ILE A 105 17.39 -7.60 -22.07
CA ILE A 105 16.01 -8.00 -22.36
C ILE A 105 15.70 -7.63 -23.81
N LYS A 106 15.60 -8.60 -24.72
CA LYS A 106 15.29 -8.32 -26.14
C LYS A 106 13.81 -8.09 -26.38
N SER A 107 12.95 -8.83 -25.68
CA SER A 107 11.52 -8.68 -25.82
C SER A 107 10.79 -9.16 -24.58
N VAL A 108 9.65 -8.51 -24.30
CA VAL A 108 8.68 -8.95 -23.32
C VAL A 108 7.35 -9.05 -24.03
N LYS A 109 6.68 -10.21 -23.92
CA LYS A 109 5.30 -10.38 -24.37
C LYS A 109 4.42 -10.62 -23.15
N VAL A 110 3.22 -10.07 -23.21
CA VAL A 110 2.22 -10.20 -22.16
C VAL A 110 0.93 -10.67 -22.83
N ASP A 111 0.27 -11.64 -22.21
CA ASP A 111 -1.06 -12.07 -22.65
C ASP A 111 -2.08 -10.94 -22.49
N GLU A 112 -3.29 -11.16 -23.03
CA GLU A 112 -4.39 -10.19 -22.91
C GLU A 112 -4.77 -9.95 -21.44
N LEU A 113 -4.69 -8.68 -21.02
CA LEU A 113 -5.13 -8.25 -19.69
C LEU A 113 -6.64 -7.99 -19.73
N ALA A 114 -7.43 -8.93 -19.20
CA ALA A 114 -8.88 -8.84 -19.17
C ALA A 114 -9.43 -8.89 -17.73
N THR A 115 -10.19 -7.86 -17.36
CA THR A 115 -10.92 -7.80 -16.09
C THR A 115 -12.39 -8.10 -16.27
N TYR A 116 -13.03 -8.60 -15.21
CA TYR A 116 -14.46 -8.88 -15.17
C TYR A 116 -14.97 -8.76 -13.73
N PHE A 117 -16.29 -8.77 -13.55
CA PHE A 117 -16.89 -8.87 -12.23
C PHE A 117 -17.40 -10.29 -12.00
N ASP A 118 -17.11 -10.82 -10.81
CA ASP A 118 -17.55 -12.14 -10.38
C ASP A 118 -18.39 -12.04 -9.10
N LEU A 119 -19.32 -12.98 -8.91
CA LEU A 119 -20.14 -13.06 -7.71
C LEU A 119 -19.38 -13.86 -6.65
N VAL A 120 -19.04 -13.18 -5.55
CA VAL A 120 -18.35 -13.79 -4.41
C VAL A 120 -19.29 -13.83 -3.22
N ASP A 121 -19.44 -15.03 -2.66
CA ASP A 121 -20.15 -15.27 -1.40
C ASP A 121 -19.16 -15.24 -0.24
N PHE A 122 -19.48 -14.50 0.81
CA PHE A 122 -18.69 -14.49 2.05
C PHE A 122 -19.59 -14.63 3.27
N ASP A 123 -19.09 -15.36 4.27
CA ASP A 123 -19.82 -15.70 5.49
C ASP A 123 -19.97 -14.46 6.38
N VAL A 124 -21.21 -14.13 6.72
CA VAL A 124 -21.61 -13.05 7.63
C VAL A 124 -22.52 -13.57 8.74
N THR A 125 -22.40 -14.85 9.09
CA THR A 125 -23.20 -15.52 10.12
C THR A 125 -23.12 -14.82 11.48
N ASN A 126 -22.00 -14.17 11.80
CA ASN A 126 -21.84 -13.36 13.01
C ASN A 126 -22.79 -12.14 13.09
N LEU A 127 -23.48 -11.77 12.00
CA LEU A 127 -24.51 -10.74 12.02
C LEU A 127 -25.89 -11.27 12.48
N LEU A 128 -26.04 -12.59 12.59
CA LEU A 128 -27.27 -13.18 13.12
C LEU A 128 -27.40 -12.85 14.60
N ASN A 129 -28.55 -12.30 14.98
CA ASN A 129 -28.94 -12.15 16.38
C ASN A 129 -29.53 -13.47 16.93
N ASP A 130 -28.77 -14.55 16.80
CA ASP A 130 -29.11 -15.88 17.32
C ASP A 130 -28.02 -16.37 18.27
N LYS A 131 -28.25 -17.47 18.99
CA LYS A 131 -27.27 -18.04 19.91
C LYS A 131 -26.54 -19.21 19.24
N MET A 132 -25.22 -19.22 19.37
CA MET A 132 -24.44 -20.41 19.05
C MET A 132 -24.90 -21.57 19.95
N VAL A 133 -24.96 -22.76 19.36
CA VAL A 133 -25.30 -24.00 20.05
C VAL A 133 -24.01 -24.69 20.47
N PHE A 134 -23.99 -25.29 21.66
CA PHE A 134 -22.86 -26.10 22.10
C PHE A 134 -23.03 -27.53 21.59
N ASP A 135 -22.19 -27.94 20.65
CA ASP A 135 -22.18 -29.26 20.04
C ASP A 135 -20.74 -29.79 19.96
N ASP A 136 -20.56 -31.09 20.22
CA ASP A 136 -19.28 -31.80 20.25
C ASP A 136 -18.12 -31.00 20.89
N SER A 137 -18.34 -30.50 22.11
CA SER A 137 -17.39 -29.69 22.90
C SER A 137 -16.99 -28.32 22.33
N THR A 138 -17.70 -27.82 21.31
CA THR A 138 -17.45 -26.51 20.68
C THR A 138 -18.75 -25.70 20.51
N PHE A 139 -18.63 -24.37 20.43
CA PHE A 139 -19.77 -23.53 20.06
C PHE A 139 -19.83 -23.39 18.54
N VAL A 140 -20.97 -23.74 17.95
CA VAL A 140 -21.20 -23.69 16.50
C VAL A 140 -22.50 -22.93 16.18
N TRP A 141 -22.55 -22.31 15.01
CA TRP A 141 -23.79 -21.76 14.46
C TRP A 141 -24.61 -22.87 13.81
N ASP A 142 -25.91 -22.94 14.12
CA ASP A 142 -26.85 -23.91 13.53
C ASP A 142 -27.31 -23.50 12.13
N LYS A 143 -27.09 -22.23 11.77
CA LYS A 143 -27.43 -21.62 10.49
C LYS A 143 -26.22 -20.87 9.97
N SER A 144 -26.13 -20.76 8.65
CA SER A 144 -25.16 -19.90 7.98
C SER A 144 -25.87 -18.78 7.22
N LEU A 145 -25.30 -17.57 7.29
CA LEU A 145 -25.73 -16.42 6.52
C LEU A 145 -24.58 -16.01 5.60
N PHE A 146 -24.82 -16.04 4.29
CA PHE A 146 -23.85 -15.59 3.30
C PHE A 146 -24.32 -14.30 2.65
N ALA A 147 -23.41 -13.33 2.53
CA ALA A 147 -23.60 -12.15 1.70
C ALA A 147 -22.97 -12.39 0.33
N ARG A 148 -23.68 -12.03 -0.74
CA ARG A 148 -23.21 -12.14 -2.13
C ARG A 148 -22.92 -10.77 -2.69
N GLN A 149 -21.73 -10.57 -3.25
CA GLN A 149 -21.32 -9.29 -3.85
C GLN A 149 -20.57 -9.50 -5.16
N MET A 150 -20.80 -8.62 -6.14
CA MET A 150 -19.96 -8.52 -7.33
C MET A 150 -18.60 -7.90 -6.97
N ARG A 151 -17.51 -8.62 -7.23
CA ARG A 151 -16.13 -8.15 -7.01
C ARG A 151 -15.33 -8.15 -8.29
N LEU A 152 -14.44 -7.18 -8.43
CA LEU A 152 -13.51 -7.11 -9.55
C LEU A 152 -12.56 -8.30 -9.53
N ASN A 153 -12.35 -8.92 -10.68
CA ASN A 153 -11.43 -10.03 -10.89
C ASN A 153 -10.73 -9.88 -12.26
N HIS A 154 -9.72 -10.72 -12.53
CA HIS A 154 -9.00 -10.75 -13.79
C HIS A 154 -8.77 -12.18 -14.28
N LYS A 155 -8.56 -12.35 -15.58
CA LYS A 155 -8.09 -13.63 -16.13
C LYS A 155 -6.60 -13.79 -15.81
N PRO A 156 -6.11 -15.03 -15.58
CA PRO A 156 -4.68 -15.28 -15.52
C PRO A 156 -4.00 -14.85 -16.83
N PHE A 157 -2.79 -14.30 -16.71
CA PHE A 157 -1.96 -13.86 -17.83
C PHE A 157 -0.50 -14.19 -17.55
N THR A 158 0.29 -14.35 -18.60
CA THR A 158 1.72 -14.72 -18.51
C THR A 158 2.61 -13.60 -19.04
N PHE A 159 3.81 -13.50 -18.47
CA PHE A 159 4.91 -12.70 -19.02
C PHE A 159 5.94 -13.63 -19.67
N ASP A 160 6.16 -13.47 -20.97
CA ASP A 160 7.22 -14.16 -21.70
C ASP A 160 8.40 -13.22 -21.92
N PHE A 161 9.46 -13.42 -21.15
CA PHE A 161 10.72 -12.68 -21.28
C PHE A 161 11.70 -13.42 -22.18
N PHE A 162 12.22 -12.73 -23.18
CA PHE A 162 13.40 -13.17 -23.92
C PHE A 162 14.61 -12.38 -23.45
N VAL A 163 15.47 -13.03 -22.67
CA VAL A 163 16.66 -12.44 -22.06
C VAL A 163 17.91 -13.13 -22.60
N GLU A 164 18.85 -12.34 -23.10
CA GLU A 164 20.17 -12.83 -23.49
C GLU A 164 21.17 -12.50 -22.39
N SER A 165 22.08 -13.44 -22.11
CA SER A 165 23.20 -13.17 -21.22
C SER A 165 24.50 -13.80 -21.69
N ASP A 166 25.60 -13.05 -21.55
CA ASP A 166 26.94 -13.47 -21.95
C ASP A 166 27.52 -14.57 -21.06
N LYS A 167 27.02 -14.70 -19.82
CA LYS A 167 27.51 -15.66 -18.83
C LYS A 167 26.39 -16.13 -17.90
N ALA A 168 26.55 -17.32 -17.34
CA ALA A 168 25.68 -17.79 -16.27
C ALA A 168 25.87 -16.91 -15.02
N GLN A 169 24.81 -16.19 -14.64
CA GLN A 169 24.78 -15.35 -13.44
C GLN A 169 23.38 -15.30 -12.86
N LYS A 170 23.29 -14.99 -11.56
CA LYS A 170 22.01 -14.77 -10.89
C LYS A 170 21.49 -13.39 -11.28
N VAL A 171 20.20 -13.32 -11.55
CA VAL A 171 19.49 -12.09 -11.90
C VAL A 171 18.22 -12.03 -11.05
N VAL A 172 17.71 -10.83 -10.83
CA VAL A 172 16.39 -10.61 -10.24
C VAL A 172 15.56 -9.87 -11.28
N ILE A 173 14.37 -10.37 -11.58
CA ILE A 173 13.42 -9.73 -12.49
C ILE A 173 12.34 -9.08 -11.65
N ARG A 174 12.14 -7.77 -11.86
CA ARG A 174 11.06 -6.99 -11.24
C ARG A 174 10.11 -6.48 -12.30
N THR A 175 8.81 -6.62 -12.06
CA THR A 175 7.78 -6.13 -12.96
C THR A 175 6.96 -5.04 -12.28
N PHE A 176 6.67 -3.96 -13.02
CA PHE A 176 5.91 -2.82 -12.53
C PHE A 176 4.80 -2.46 -13.51
N LEU A 177 3.65 -2.04 -12.98
CA LEU A 177 2.56 -1.47 -13.76
C LEU A 177 2.38 0.01 -13.42
N GLY A 178 2.26 0.85 -14.44
CA GLY A 178 2.03 2.28 -14.30
C GLY A 178 1.23 2.84 -15.46
N PRO A 179 0.65 4.05 -15.31
CA PRO A 179 -0.18 4.66 -16.34
C PRO A 179 0.69 5.13 -17.53
N LYS A 180 0.19 4.93 -18.75
CA LYS A 180 0.88 5.39 -19.97
C LYS A 180 0.51 6.82 -20.36
N TYR A 181 -0.74 7.19 -20.09
CA TYR A 181 -1.32 8.48 -20.46
C TYR A 181 -1.94 9.16 -19.24
N ASP A 182 -1.93 10.48 -19.24
CA ASP A 182 -2.62 11.30 -18.22
C ASP A 182 -4.12 11.44 -18.53
N GLU A 183 -4.84 12.19 -17.69
CA GLU A 183 -6.28 12.43 -17.82
C GLU A 183 -6.68 13.20 -19.10
N PHE A 184 -5.72 13.81 -19.80
CA PHE A 184 -5.92 14.52 -21.06
C PHE A 184 -5.45 13.69 -22.28
N GLY A 185 -5.01 12.44 -22.07
CA GLY A 185 -4.53 11.55 -23.13
C GLY A 185 -3.10 11.83 -23.59
N ARG A 186 -2.30 12.58 -22.83
CA ARG A 186 -0.90 12.90 -23.15
C ARG A 186 0.02 11.82 -22.59
N LEU A 187 1.10 11.50 -23.30
CA LEU A 187 2.12 10.57 -22.81
C LEU A 187 2.82 11.14 -21.58
N ILE A 188 2.91 10.35 -20.51
CA ILE A 188 3.59 10.76 -19.26
C ILE A 188 5.07 10.41 -19.38
N SER A 189 5.96 11.37 -19.11
CA SER A 189 7.40 11.09 -19.07
C SER A 189 7.76 10.21 -17.87
N LEU A 190 8.81 9.39 -17.99
CA LEU A 190 9.26 8.58 -16.84
C LEU A 190 9.62 9.47 -15.65
N SER A 191 10.17 10.67 -15.87
CA SER A 191 10.47 11.64 -14.80
C SER A 191 9.26 12.07 -13.98
N GLU A 192 8.11 12.26 -14.62
CA GLU A 192 6.86 12.67 -13.96
C GLU A 192 6.08 11.47 -13.40
N ASN A 193 6.32 10.28 -13.96
CA ASN A 193 5.52 9.09 -13.66
C ASN A 193 6.11 8.18 -12.57
N ARG A 194 7.30 8.50 -12.03
CA ARG A 194 8.07 7.62 -11.13
C ARG A 194 7.27 7.13 -9.91
N GLU A 195 6.33 7.94 -9.45
CA GLU A 195 5.53 7.72 -8.24
C GLU A 195 4.26 6.89 -8.49
N ASN A 196 3.91 6.63 -9.76
CA ASN A 196 2.67 5.96 -10.15
C ASN A 196 2.86 4.50 -10.59
N PHE A 197 4.05 3.94 -10.36
CA PHE A 197 4.33 2.53 -10.61
C PHE A 197 4.10 1.71 -9.35
N PHE A 198 3.35 0.62 -9.48
CA PHE A 198 3.25 -0.39 -8.44
C PHE A 198 3.88 -1.70 -8.92
N GLU A 199 4.51 -2.39 -7.99
CA GLU A 199 5.19 -3.67 -8.25
C GLU A 199 4.16 -4.78 -8.40
N LEU A 200 4.35 -5.62 -9.42
CA LEU A 200 3.52 -6.79 -9.68
C LEU A 200 4.17 -8.07 -9.17
N ASP A 201 5.49 -8.23 -9.40
CA ASP A 201 6.22 -9.45 -9.06
C ASP A 201 7.74 -9.20 -8.98
N GLU A 202 8.42 -10.00 -8.16
CA GLU A 202 9.88 -10.08 -7.98
C GLU A 202 10.32 -11.55 -7.84
N PHE A 203 11.21 -12.01 -8.72
CA PHE A 203 11.74 -13.39 -8.70
C PHE A 203 13.15 -13.52 -9.26
#